data_AF-A0A521W0J1-F1
#
_entry.id   AF-A0A521W0J1-F1
#
_cell.length_a   1.000
_cell.length_b   1.000
_cell.length_c   1.000
_cell.angle_alpha   90.00
_cell.angle_beta   90.00
_cell.angle_gamma   90.00
#
_symmetry.space_group_name_H-M   'P 1'
#
loop_
_entity.id
_entity.type
_entity.pdbx_description
1 polymer ?
#
loop_
_entity_poly.entity_id
_entity_poly.type
_entity_poly.pdbx_seq_one_letter_code
_entity_poly.pdbx_strand_id
1 'polypeptide(L)'
;MAGVEDFGHGLREAFTFDDVLLKPGLSDILPSEADIRTRVTRSIPLNIPIMASAMDTVTEARMAIAMAQAGGIGVIHRNFEIDEQAAQVRQVKKYESGMVVNPLTVGPDETLADALTLMKENGISGIPVVTGGKPGRLVGILTNRDVRFATDPRQKVSELMTHENLVTVREGVGQDEAKRLLHQHRIEKLLVVDDQYRCVGLITVKDMEKAVAYPLACKDEQGRLRVAAASTVGDLGFARAEKLIEAGVDVVVVDTAHGHSSRVLEAVTRIKRLSNAVQVVAGNVATAEGAQALIDSGADAIKVGIGPGSICTTRIVAGVGVPQLTAIMDVVSAAKKAGAAVIADGGIKYSGDLAKALAAGADIAMVGSLLAGTDETPGEVFLFQGRSYKAYRGMGSVGAMARGSADRYFQQDIKDTLKLVPEGIEGQVPYKGPVANVLHQLAGGLRAAMGYTGARTLSEFHTKAQFVRISSAALRESHVHDVTITRESPNYPGRV
;
A
#
# COMPACT_ATOMS: atom_id res chain seq x y z
N MET A 1 52.46 33.21 -9.49
CA MET A 1 51.38 32.49 -10.19
C MET A 1 50.85 31.46 -9.20
N ALA A 2 50.08 31.85 -8.17
CA ALA A 2 48.70 32.33 -8.22
C ALA A 2 47.77 31.33 -8.93
N GLY A 3 46.98 30.62 -8.12
CA GLY A 3 45.61 30.22 -8.47
C GLY A 3 45.41 28.87 -9.15
N VAL A 4 45.50 27.78 -8.38
CA VAL A 4 44.43 26.77 -8.43
C VAL A 4 43.96 26.65 -6.98
N GLU A 5 42.86 27.33 -6.68
CA GLU A 5 42.15 27.13 -5.42
C GLU A 5 41.70 25.67 -5.37
N ASP A 6 42.18 24.97 -4.35
CA ASP A 6 41.72 23.65 -3.97
C ASP A 6 40.22 23.76 -3.66
N PHE A 7 39.37 23.13 -4.49
CA PHE A 7 37.94 23.02 -4.20
C PHE A 7 37.78 22.13 -2.97
N GLY A 8 37.84 22.75 -1.79
CA GLY A 8 37.93 22.14 -0.45
C GLY A 8 36.69 21.37 0.03
N HIS A 9 36.12 20.49 -0.79
CA HIS A 9 35.18 19.45 -0.38
C HIS A 9 35.56 18.14 -1.05
N GLY A 10 36.30 17.29 -0.33
CA GLY A 10 36.52 15.91 -0.76
C GLY A 10 35.18 15.24 -1.06
N LEU A 11 35.08 14.58 -2.21
CA LEU A 11 33.87 13.86 -2.62
C LEU A 11 33.53 12.81 -1.55
N ARG A 12 32.32 12.89 -1.00
CA ARG A 12 31.83 11.92 -0.01
C ARG A 12 31.64 10.56 -0.67
N GLU A 13 32.23 9.53 -0.08
CA GLU A 13 31.98 8.14 -0.49
C GLU A 13 30.56 7.71 -0.09
N ALA A 14 29.85 7.05 -1.01
CA ALA A 14 28.47 6.60 -0.83
C ALA A 14 28.24 5.25 -1.51
N PHE A 15 27.29 4.47 -1.00
CA PHE A 15 27.09 3.06 -1.32
C PHE A 15 25.63 2.76 -1.72
N THR A 16 25.46 1.81 -2.62
CA THR A 16 24.20 1.14 -2.93
C THR A 16 24.17 -0.27 -2.33
N PHE A 17 23.08 -1.01 -2.55
CA PHE A 17 22.92 -2.36 -2.02
C PHE A 17 23.97 -3.36 -2.54
N ASP A 18 24.41 -3.20 -3.79
CA ASP A 18 25.41 -4.06 -4.45
C ASP A 18 26.84 -3.83 -3.95
N ASP A 19 27.11 -2.72 -3.25
CA ASP A 19 28.44 -2.42 -2.72
C ASP A 19 28.69 -3.08 -1.35
N VAL A 20 27.68 -3.74 -0.78
CA VAL A 20 27.76 -4.29 0.59
C VAL A 20 27.12 -5.67 0.74
N LEU A 21 27.55 -6.41 1.75
CA LEU A 21 26.88 -7.59 2.30
C LEU A 21 26.56 -7.37 3.79
N LEU A 22 25.57 -8.12 4.30
CA LEU A 22 25.35 -8.23 5.74
C LEU A 22 26.34 -9.25 6.31
N LYS A 23 27.07 -8.86 7.35
CA LYS A 23 27.96 -9.74 8.09
C LYS A 23 27.13 -10.69 8.97
N PRO A 24 27.33 -12.02 8.88
CA PRO A 24 26.71 -12.96 9.80
C PRO A 24 27.12 -12.67 11.25
N GLY A 25 26.20 -12.90 12.18
CA GLY A 25 26.38 -12.69 13.61
C GLY A 25 26.07 -13.95 14.42
N LEU A 26 26.30 -13.88 15.74
CA LEU A 26 25.80 -14.90 16.66
C LEU A 26 24.27 -14.95 16.58
N SER A 27 23.70 -16.15 16.42
CA SER A 27 22.26 -16.34 16.31
C SER A 27 21.79 -17.49 17.18
N ASP A 28 20.76 -17.23 17.98
CA ASP A 28 20.03 -18.17 18.83
C ASP A 28 18.55 -18.28 18.39
N ILE A 29 18.27 -17.94 17.12
CA ILE A 29 16.93 -17.89 16.53
C ILE A 29 16.86 -18.71 15.26
N LEU A 30 15.70 -19.26 14.99
CA LEU A 30 15.35 -19.76 13.66
C LEU A 30 14.63 -18.68 12.84
N PRO A 31 14.79 -18.64 11.50
CA PRO A 31 14.07 -17.69 10.65
C PRO A 31 12.54 -17.68 10.84
N SER A 32 11.95 -18.83 11.17
CA SER A 32 10.51 -18.95 11.46
C SER A 32 10.07 -18.18 12.71
N GLU A 33 10.99 -17.91 13.64
CA GLU A 33 10.73 -17.22 14.90
C GLU A 33 10.91 -15.70 14.79
N ALA A 34 11.53 -15.21 13.71
CA ALA A 34 11.78 -13.79 13.51
C ALA A 34 10.47 -13.00 13.39
N ASP A 35 10.31 -11.93 14.15
CA ASP A 35 9.18 -11.02 14.06
C ASP A 35 9.51 -9.85 13.12
N ILE A 36 8.85 -9.84 11.96
CA ILE A 36 9.03 -8.82 10.92
C ILE A 36 7.97 -7.70 10.98
N ARG A 37 7.13 -7.69 12.02
CA ARG A 37 6.14 -6.62 12.21
C ARG A 37 6.84 -5.27 12.37
N THR A 38 6.24 -4.25 11.78
CA THR A 38 6.78 -2.88 11.74
C THR A 38 5.65 -1.87 11.87
N ARG A 39 5.93 -0.61 11.52
CA ARG A 39 4.94 0.47 11.46
C ARG A 39 5.21 1.39 10.28
N VAL A 40 4.16 1.87 9.62
CA VAL A 40 4.29 2.88 8.54
C VAL A 40 4.36 4.29 9.07
N THR A 41 3.71 4.53 10.21
CA THR A 41 3.85 5.72 11.03
C THR A 41 3.78 5.32 12.49
N ARG A 42 3.81 6.26 13.42
CA ARG A 42 3.70 5.94 14.85
C ARG A 42 2.38 5.23 15.22
N SER A 43 1.29 5.50 14.52
CA SER A 43 -0.04 4.98 14.85
C SER A 43 -0.46 3.77 14.01
N ILE A 44 0.17 3.54 12.86
CA ILE A 44 -0.26 2.47 11.93
C ILE A 44 0.79 1.35 11.91
N PRO A 45 0.53 0.21 12.58
CA PRO A 45 1.37 -0.98 12.50
C PRO A 45 1.16 -1.71 11.17
N LEU A 46 2.17 -2.44 10.71
CA LEU A 46 2.11 -3.39 9.60
C LEU A 46 2.63 -4.75 10.04
N ASN A 47 2.08 -5.82 9.47
CA ASN A 47 2.51 -7.18 9.75
C ASN A 47 3.65 -7.67 8.85
N ILE A 48 3.86 -7.01 7.71
CA ILE A 48 5.06 -7.16 6.87
C ILE A 48 5.62 -5.77 6.50
N PRO A 49 6.95 -5.60 6.40
CA PRO A 49 7.58 -4.31 6.16
C PRO A 49 7.63 -3.95 4.66
N ILE A 50 6.51 -4.13 3.97
CA ILE A 50 6.42 -3.97 2.51
C ILE A 50 5.22 -3.07 2.17
N MET A 51 5.50 -2.05 1.37
CA MET A 51 4.52 -1.13 0.81
C MET A 51 4.55 -1.19 -0.73
N ALA A 52 3.39 -1.24 -1.39
CA ALA A 52 3.34 -1.18 -2.85
C ALA A 52 3.39 0.27 -3.36
N SER A 53 4.19 0.52 -4.39
CA SER A 53 4.46 1.88 -4.90
C SER A 53 3.26 2.54 -5.57
N ALA A 54 3.19 3.87 -5.48
CA ALA A 54 2.15 4.73 -6.03
C ALA A 54 2.26 4.95 -7.54
N MET A 55 2.15 3.86 -8.30
CA MET A 55 2.33 3.89 -9.75
C MET A 55 1.14 3.28 -10.48
N ASP A 56 0.80 3.84 -11.65
CA ASP A 56 -0.32 3.41 -12.50
C ASP A 56 -0.13 2.04 -13.19
N THR A 57 1.03 1.42 -12.98
CA THR A 57 1.36 0.05 -13.38
C THR A 57 1.59 -0.87 -12.17
N VAL A 58 1.29 -0.40 -10.96
CA VAL A 58 1.51 -1.16 -9.73
C VAL A 58 0.27 -1.17 -8.85
N THR A 59 -0.26 -0.02 -8.42
CA THR A 59 -1.22 0.01 -7.30
C THR A 59 -2.51 0.75 -7.61
N GLU A 60 -3.56 -0.04 -7.83
CA GLU A 60 -4.98 0.34 -7.72
C GLU A 60 -5.66 -0.48 -6.60
N ALA A 61 -6.99 -0.43 -6.46
CA ALA A 61 -7.71 -1.08 -5.37
C ALA A 61 -7.39 -2.58 -5.23
N ARG A 62 -7.26 -3.33 -6.34
CA ARG A 62 -6.95 -4.77 -6.29
C ARG A 62 -5.61 -5.06 -5.60
N MET A 63 -4.56 -4.36 -6.00
CA MET A 63 -3.24 -4.46 -5.36
C MET A 63 -3.30 -3.98 -3.91
N ALA A 64 -3.95 -2.84 -3.63
CA ALA A 64 -4.06 -2.31 -2.27
C ALA A 64 -4.78 -3.29 -1.31
N ILE A 65 -5.86 -3.93 -1.77
CA ILE A 65 -6.56 -4.99 -1.03
C ILE A 65 -5.61 -6.16 -0.74
N ALA A 66 -4.93 -6.68 -1.77
CA ALA A 66 -4.04 -7.84 -1.61
C ALA A 66 -2.86 -7.54 -0.68
N MET A 67 -2.28 -6.35 -0.77
CA MET A 67 -1.24 -5.88 0.15
C MET A 67 -1.73 -5.80 1.58
N ALA A 68 -2.90 -5.18 1.80
CA ALA A 68 -3.49 -5.07 3.13
C ALA A 68 -3.81 -6.44 3.72
N GLN A 69 -4.40 -7.36 2.94
CA GLN A 69 -4.67 -8.74 3.36
C GLN A 69 -3.40 -9.51 3.73
N ALA A 70 -2.30 -9.30 3.01
CA ALA A 70 -1.00 -9.90 3.32
C ALA A 70 -0.30 -9.26 4.54
N GLY A 71 -0.84 -8.16 5.07
CA GLY A 71 -0.30 -7.44 6.22
C GLY A 71 0.61 -6.26 5.89
N GLY A 72 0.73 -5.91 4.62
CA GLY A 72 1.41 -4.69 4.16
C GLY A 72 0.40 -3.57 3.91
N ILE A 73 0.74 -2.65 3.01
CA ILE A 73 -0.17 -1.57 2.57
C ILE A 73 0.12 -1.18 1.13
N GLY A 74 -0.91 -0.86 0.35
CA GLY A 74 -0.76 -0.32 -1.00
C GLY A 74 -1.01 1.18 -1.04
N VAL A 75 -0.23 1.91 -1.85
CA VAL A 75 -0.45 3.34 -2.12
C VAL A 75 -1.15 3.52 -3.47
N ILE A 76 -2.42 3.91 -3.47
CA ILE A 76 -3.15 4.22 -4.71
C ILE A 76 -2.48 5.41 -5.42
N HIS A 77 -2.11 5.24 -6.68
CA HIS A 77 -1.49 6.32 -7.47
C HIS A 77 -2.46 7.48 -7.74
N ARG A 78 -1.94 8.60 -8.25
CA ARG A 78 -2.70 9.83 -8.50
C ARG A 78 -2.97 10.17 -9.97
N ASN A 79 -2.58 9.31 -10.92
CA ASN A 79 -2.99 9.39 -12.33
C ASN A 79 -4.48 9.03 -12.54
N PHE A 80 -5.35 9.64 -11.73
CA PHE A 80 -6.79 9.55 -11.71
C PHE A 80 -7.35 10.95 -11.47
N GLU A 81 -8.58 11.19 -11.92
CA GLU A 81 -9.33 12.31 -11.38
C GLU A 81 -9.53 12.15 -9.86
N ILE A 82 -9.72 13.26 -9.14
CA ILE A 82 -9.79 13.24 -7.67
C ILE A 82 -10.86 12.27 -7.15
N ASP A 83 -12.05 12.30 -7.75
CA ASP A 83 -13.17 11.46 -7.34
C ASP A 83 -12.96 9.97 -7.68
N GLU A 84 -12.28 9.68 -8.79
CA GLU A 84 -11.93 8.32 -9.20
C GLU A 84 -10.92 7.70 -8.22
N GLN A 85 -9.89 8.46 -7.83
CA GLN A 85 -8.92 8.02 -6.83
C GLN A 85 -9.60 7.79 -5.47
N ALA A 86 -10.50 8.68 -5.07
CA ALA A 86 -11.30 8.52 -3.85
C ALA A 86 -12.22 7.29 -3.93
N ALA A 87 -12.74 6.94 -5.11
CA ALA A 87 -13.52 5.73 -5.32
C ALA A 87 -12.68 4.46 -5.14
N GLN A 88 -11.42 4.44 -5.62
CA GLN A 88 -10.48 3.35 -5.37
C GLN A 88 -10.25 3.16 -3.85
N VAL A 89 -10.03 4.25 -3.10
CA VAL A 89 -9.92 4.19 -1.63
C VAL A 89 -11.17 3.59 -1.00
N ARG A 90 -12.36 4.08 -1.36
CA ARG A 90 -13.63 3.54 -0.86
C ARG A 90 -13.79 2.06 -1.16
N GLN A 91 -13.36 1.60 -2.34
CA GLN A 91 -13.41 0.19 -2.71
C GLN A 91 -12.57 -0.67 -1.77
N VAL A 92 -11.36 -0.22 -1.39
CA VAL A 92 -10.52 -0.92 -0.42
C VAL A 92 -11.16 -0.92 0.96
N LYS A 93 -11.61 0.23 1.45
CA LYS A 93 -12.22 0.37 2.79
C LYS A 93 -13.53 -0.42 2.94
N LYS A 94 -14.25 -0.68 1.85
CA LYS A 94 -15.49 -1.49 1.82
C LYS A 94 -15.25 -2.97 1.53
N TYR A 95 -14.03 -3.37 1.16
CA TYR A 95 -13.77 -4.74 0.69
C TYR A 95 -13.92 -5.77 1.82
N GLU A 96 -13.39 -5.43 2.99
CA GLU A 96 -13.61 -6.14 4.24
C GLU A 96 -13.97 -5.12 5.29
N SER A 97 -15.01 -5.40 6.04
CA SER A 97 -15.36 -4.66 7.26
C SER A 97 -15.77 -5.69 8.29
N GLY A 98 -15.22 -5.64 9.51
CA GLY A 98 -15.66 -6.55 10.58
C GLY A 98 -17.17 -6.43 10.83
N MET A 99 -17.71 -5.23 10.65
CA MET A 99 -19.14 -4.91 10.63
C MET A 99 -19.36 -3.79 9.62
N VAL A 100 -20.34 -3.93 8.73
CA VAL A 100 -20.79 -2.85 7.85
C VAL A 100 -21.61 -1.87 8.70
N VAL A 101 -21.05 -0.71 9.02
CA VAL A 101 -21.74 0.38 9.74
C VAL A 101 -22.65 1.12 8.77
N ASN A 102 -23.87 1.48 9.20
CA ASN A 102 -24.88 2.15 8.36
C ASN A 102 -25.08 1.42 7.02
N PRO A 103 -25.51 0.14 7.05
CA PRO A 103 -25.71 -0.62 5.84
C PRO A 103 -26.73 0.07 4.93
N LEU A 104 -26.61 -0.13 3.63
CA LEU A 104 -27.69 0.24 2.71
C LEU A 104 -28.97 -0.48 3.16
N THR A 105 -30.10 0.22 3.11
CA THR A 105 -31.40 -0.31 3.52
C THR A 105 -32.47 0.04 2.50
N VAL A 106 -33.52 -0.78 2.45
CA VAL A 106 -34.74 -0.54 1.66
C VAL A 106 -35.96 -0.45 2.58
N GLY A 107 -37.02 0.19 2.10
CA GLY A 107 -38.33 0.24 2.74
C GLY A 107 -39.20 -0.99 2.38
N PRO A 108 -40.19 -1.32 3.22
CA PRO A 108 -41.10 -2.45 2.97
C PRO A 108 -42.03 -2.25 1.76
N ASP A 109 -42.26 -1.00 1.34
CA ASP A 109 -43.10 -0.62 0.21
C ASP A 109 -42.33 -0.43 -1.10
N GLU A 110 -40.99 -0.49 -1.06
CA GLU A 110 -40.17 -0.44 -2.29
C GLU A 110 -40.41 -1.70 -3.14
N THR A 111 -40.15 -1.59 -4.44
CA THR A 111 -40.35 -2.70 -5.37
C THR A 111 -39.15 -3.64 -5.39
N LEU A 112 -39.38 -4.88 -5.81
CA LEU A 112 -38.32 -5.86 -6.06
C LEU A 112 -37.29 -5.31 -7.08
N ALA A 113 -37.74 -4.59 -8.10
CA ALA A 113 -36.86 -3.98 -9.10
C ALA A 113 -35.87 -2.97 -8.47
N ASP A 114 -36.34 -2.13 -7.56
CA ASP A 114 -35.51 -1.13 -6.87
C ASP A 114 -34.48 -1.83 -5.97
N ALA A 115 -34.93 -2.83 -5.20
CA ALA A 115 -34.06 -3.61 -4.34
C ALA A 115 -32.98 -4.38 -5.13
N LEU A 116 -33.36 -5.04 -6.24
CA LEU A 116 -32.43 -5.76 -7.11
C LEU A 116 -31.42 -4.82 -7.77
N THR A 117 -31.84 -3.62 -8.17
CA THR A 117 -30.95 -2.60 -8.72
C THR A 117 -29.91 -2.20 -7.68
N LEU A 118 -30.35 -1.87 -6.46
CA LEU A 118 -29.47 -1.49 -5.36
C LEU A 118 -28.50 -2.61 -4.98
N MET A 119 -28.96 -3.86 -4.93
CA MET A 119 -28.14 -5.05 -4.68
C MET A 119 -27.09 -5.26 -5.77
N LYS A 120 -27.47 -5.10 -7.05
CA LYS A 120 -26.58 -5.29 -8.20
C LYS A 120 -25.52 -4.20 -8.28
N GLU A 121 -25.91 -2.93 -8.15
CA GLU A 121 -25.00 -1.78 -8.23
C GLU A 121 -23.94 -1.79 -7.12
N ASN A 122 -24.30 -2.30 -5.93
CA ASN A 122 -23.40 -2.34 -4.79
C ASN A 122 -22.77 -3.74 -4.55
N GLY A 123 -23.13 -4.74 -5.35
CA GLY A 123 -22.62 -6.11 -5.22
C GLY A 123 -22.98 -6.79 -3.89
N ILE A 124 -24.15 -6.49 -3.32
CA ILE A 124 -24.59 -6.97 -2.00
C ILE A 124 -25.62 -8.09 -2.16
N SER A 125 -25.43 -9.20 -1.45
CA SER A 125 -26.33 -10.37 -1.52
C SER A 125 -27.48 -10.36 -0.51
N GLY A 126 -27.68 -9.25 0.20
CA GLY A 126 -28.81 -9.06 1.09
C GLY A 126 -28.80 -7.72 1.81
N ILE A 127 -30.00 -7.19 2.04
CA ILE A 127 -30.23 -5.81 2.43
C ILE A 127 -31.23 -5.74 3.60
N PRO A 128 -30.91 -5.06 4.70
CA PRO A 128 -31.86 -4.80 5.77
C PRO A 128 -33.06 -3.99 5.28
N VAL A 129 -34.24 -4.34 5.78
CA VAL A 129 -35.49 -3.62 5.52
C VAL A 129 -35.85 -2.80 6.76
N VAL A 130 -36.06 -1.50 6.58
CA VAL A 130 -36.30 -0.56 7.69
C VAL A 130 -37.50 0.35 7.45
N THR A 131 -38.07 0.89 8.53
CA THR A 131 -39.14 1.90 8.51
C THR A 131 -38.74 3.15 9.29
N GLY A 132 -39.33 4.31 8.97
CA GLY A 132 -39.16 5.53 9.76
C GLY A 132 -37.88 6.35 9.48
N GLY A 133 -37.25 6.19 8.32
CA GLY A 133 -36.07 6.97 7.89
C GLY A 133 -34.77 6.15 7.80
N LYS A 134 -33.62 6.83 7.70
CA LYS A 134 -32.28 6.24 7.67
C LYS A 134 -31.39 6.93 8.74
N PRO A 135 -30.94 6.23 9.80
CA PRO A 135 -31.23 4.84 10.15
C PRO A 135 -32.67 4.66 10.65
N GLY A 136 -33.34 3.62 10.16
CA GLY A 136 -34.73 3.31 10.51
C GLY A 136 -34.86 2.08 11.41
N ARG A 137 -36.05 1.89 11.98
CA ARG A 137 -36.39 0.70 12.77
C ARG A 137 -36.35 -0.54 11.87
N LEU A 138 -35.60 -1.56 12.28
CA LEU A 138 -35.46 -2.82 11.55
C LEU A 138 -36.79 -3.58 11.52
N VAL A 139 -37.25 -3.96 10.33
CA VAL A 139 -38.51 -4.73 10.14
C VAL A 139 -38.31 -6.02 9.34
N GLY A 140 -37.14 -6.20 8.70
CA GLY A 140 -36.86 -7.41 7.92
C GLY A 140 -35.47 -7.44 7.32
N ILE A 141 -35.19 -8.49 6.57
CA ILE A 141 -34.03 -8.60 5.68
C ILE A 141 -34.47 -9.27 4.38
N LEU A 142 -34.01 -8.72 3.25
CA LEU A 142 -34.19 -9.31 1.93
C LEU A 142 -32.86 -9.86 1.47
N THR A 143 -32.80 -11.13 1.09
CA THR A 143 -31.56 -11.80 0.66
C THR A 143 -31.67 -12.33 -0.75
N ASN A 144 -30.52 -12.69 -1.34
CA ASN A 144 -30.49 -13.30 -2.67
C ASN A 144 -31.29 -14.62 -2.75
N ARG A 145 -31.53 -15.30 -1.62
CA ARG A 145 -32.35 -16.52 -1.58
C ARG A 145 -33.83 -16.21 -1.77
N ASP A 146 -34.29 -15.10 -1.20
CA ASP A 146 -35.70 -14.69 -1.20
C ASP A 146 -36.14 -14.20 -2.58
N VAL A 147 -35.24 -13.55 -3.32
CA VAL A 147 -35.54 -12.98 -4.65
C VAL A 147 -35.23 -13.91 -5.81
N ARG A 148 -34.52 -15.03 -5.59
CA ARG A 148 -33.99 -15.90 -6.66
C ARG A 148 -35.06 -16.43 -7.62
N PHE A 149 -36.26 -16.66 -7.10
CA PHE A 149 -37.39 -17.23 -7.84
C PHE A 149 -38.54 -16.23 -8.01
N ALA A 150 -38.35 -14.98 -7.59
CA ALA A 150 -39.36 -13.94 -7.74
C ALA A 150 -39.37 -13.44 -9.20
N THR A 151 -40.54 -13.45 -9.83
CA THR A 151 -40.69 -13.15 -11.27
C THR A 151 -41.37 -11.82 -11.55
N ASP A 152 -42.13 -11.24 -10.62
CA ASP A 152 -42.77 -9.92 -10.80
C ASP A 152 -41.88 -8.81 -10.22
N PRO A 153 -41.29 -7.93 -11.06
CA PRO A 153 -40.44 -6.85 -10.60
C PRO A 153 -41.17 -5.79 -9.74
N ARG A 154 -42.50 -5.73 -9.81
CA ARG A 154 -43.32 -4.76 -9.07
C ARG A 154 -43.75 -5.26 -7.70
N GLN A 155 -43.46 -6.51 -7.38
CA GLN A 155 -43.78 -7.09 -6.08
C GLN A 155 -43.10 -6.29 -4.98
N LYS A 156 -43.80 -6.05 -3.87
CA LYS A 156 -43.26 -5.28 -2.75
C LYS A 156 -42.23 -6.08 -1.97
N VAL A 157 -41.20 -5.40 -1.45
CA VAL A 157 -40.17 -6.01 -0.59
C VAL A 157 -40.78 -6.69 0.64
N SER A 158 -41.82 -6.11 1.24
CA SER A 158 -42.53 -6.67 2.39
C SER A 158 -43.10 -8.07 2.18
N GLU A 159 -43.43 -8.44 0.94
CA GLU A 159 -43.98 -9.77 0.61
C GLU A 159 -42.90 -10.84 0.47
N LEU A 160 -41.65 -10.43 0.24
CA LEU A 160 -40.52 -11.33 -0.01
C LEU A 160 -39.53 -11.39 1.16
N MET A 161 -39.46 -10.35 1.99
CA MET A 161 -38.49 -10.27 3.07
C MET A 161 -38.74 -11.29 4.18
N THR A 162 -37.66 -11.76 4.80
CA THR A 162 -37.75 -12.42 6.10
C THR A 162 -38.05 -11.35 7.16
N HIS A 163 -39.12 -11.50 7.92
CA HIS A 163 -39.55 -10.55 8.97
C HIS A 163 -39.82 -11.22 10.32
N GLU A 164 -40.01 -12.53 10.35
CA GLU A 164 -40.15 -13.31 11.58
C GLU A 164 -38.79 -13.86 12.03
N ASN A 165 -38.61 -13.99 13.36
CA ASN A 165 -37.41 -14.60 13.97
C ASN A 165 -36.08 -14.00 13.48
N LEU A 166 -36.05 -12.69 13.24
CA LEU A 166 -34.84 -11.97 12.87
C LEU A 166 -33.79 -12.13 13.96
N VAL A 167 -32.68 -12.77 13.60
CA VAL A 167 -31.53 -12.90 14.48
C VAL A 167 -30.77 -11.58 14.46
N THR A 168 -30.73 -10.92 15.60
CA THR A 168 -30.09 -9.62 15.78
C THR A 168 -29.08 -9.67 16.91
N VAL A 169 -28.11 -8.76 16.85
CA VAL A 169 -27.12 -8.51 17.90
C VAL A 169 -27.02 -7.02 18.20
N ARG A 170 -26.46 -6.68 19.35
CA ARG A 170 -26.14 -5.30 19.71
C ARG A 170 -24.75 -4.93 19.21
N GLU A 171 -24.51 -3.63 19.14
CA GLU A 171 -23.18 -3.09 18.88
C GLU A 171 -22.18 -3.61 19.93
N GLY A 172 -20.96 -3.93 19.49
CA GLY A 172 -19.91 -4.50 20.35
C GLY A 172 -19.94 -6.03 20.53
N VAL A 173 -20.77 -6.76 19.78
CA VAL A 173 -20.73 -8.23 19.80
C VAL A 173 -19.34 -8.76 19.40
N GLY A 174 -18.81 -9.70 20.17
CA GLY A 174 -17.54 -10.36 19.87
C GLY A 174 -17.64 -11.23 18.60
N GLN A 175 -16.53 -11.36 17.86
CA GLN A 175 -16.51 -12.17 16.63
C GLN A 175 -16.91 -13.63 16.86
N ASP A 176 -16.50 -14.23 17.98
CA ASP A 176 -16.83 -15.63 18.29
C ASP A 176 -18.32 -15.83 18.59
N GLU A 177 -18.94 -14.84 19.22
CA GLU A 177 -20.40 -14.87 19.44
C GLU A 177 -21.16 -14.66 18.14
N ALA A 178 -20.71 -13.75 17.27
CA ALA A 178 -21.26 -13.60 15.93
C ALA A 178 -21.12 -14.91 15.11
N LYS A 179 -19.97 -15.60 15.18
CA LYS A 179 -19.76 -16.93 14.57
C LYS A 179 -20.79 -17.93 15.07
N ARG A 180 -20.96 -18.00 16.39
CA ARG A 180 -21.88 -18.94 17.05
C ARG A 180 -23.31 -18.72 16.56
N LEU A 181 -23.78 -17.47 16.51
CA LEU A 181 -25.13 -17.13 16.07
C LEU A 181 -25.36 -17.44 14.58
N LEU A 182 -24.41 -17.06 13.71
CA LEU A 182 -24.49 -17.38 12.27
C LEU A 182 -24.56 -18.89 12.03
N HIS A 183 -23.75 -19.67 12.75
CA HIS A 183 -23.74 -21.14 12.65
C HIS A 183 -25.02 -21.77 13.22
N GLN A 184 -25.42 -21.37 14.44
CA GLN A 184 -26.61 -21.89 15.14
C GLN A 184 -27.88 -21.69 14.31
N HIS A 185 -28.04 -20.50 13.73
CA HIS A 185 -29.22 -20.15 12.95
C HIS A 185 -29.08 -20.44 11.45
N ARG A 186 -27.92 -20.93 10.99
CA ARG A 186 -27.61 -21.26 9.59
C ARG A 186 -27.89 -20.11 8.61
N ILE A 187 -27.54 -18.90 9.05
CA ILE A 187 -27.72 -17.66 8.30
C ILE A 187 -26.36 -17.11 7.87
N GLU A 188 -26.34 -16.36 6.77
CA GLU A 188 -25.11 -15.77 6.22
C GLU A 188 -24.87 -14.31 6.65
N LYS A 189 -25.88 -13.71 7.28
CA LYS A 189 -25.91 -12.29 7.64
C LYS A 189 -26.51 -12.12 9.03
N LEU A 190 -25.90 -11.27 9.84
CA LEU A 190 -26.33 -10.97 11.20
C LEU A 190 -26.58 -9.47 11.31
N LEU A 191 -27.81 -9.11 11.68
CA LEU A 191 -28.27 -7.71 11.75
C LEU A 191 -27.85 -7.11 13.09
N VAL A 192 -27.29 -5.90 13.06
CA VAL A 192 -26.87 -5.18 14.27
C VAL A 192 -27.83 -4.04 14.54
N VAL A 193 -28.40 -4.03 15.74
CA VAL A 193 -29.40 -3.05 16.18
C VAL A 193 -28.97 -2.31 17.44
N ASP A 194 -29.45 -1.08 17.58
CA ASP A 194 -29.28 -0.28 18.81
C ASP A 194 -30.40 -0.55 19.84
N ASP A 195 -30.40 0.19 20.95
CA ASP A 195 -31.42 0.11 21.99
C ASP A 195 -32.85 0.40 21.52
N GLN A 196 -32.99 1.13 20.41
CA GLN A 196 -34.28 1.52 19.82
C GLN A 196 -34.68 0.58 18.67
N TYR A 197 -33.95 -0.53 18.50
CA TYR A 197 -34.14 -1.50 17.43
C TYR A 197 -33.98 -0.90 16.02
N ARG A 198 -33.18 0.15 15.89
CA ARG A 198 -32.78 0.72 14.60
C ARG A 198 -31.63 -0.09 14.01
N CYS A 199 -31.66 -0.32 12.69
CA CYS A 199 -30.58 -1.04 12.01
C CYS A 199 -29.34 -0.15 11.90
N VAL A 200 -28.32 -0.45 12.69
CA VAL A 200 -27.06 0.32 12.75
C VAL A 200 -25.90 -0.42 12.08
N GLY A 201 -26.01 -1.73 11.87
CA GLY A 201 -24.96 -2.51 11.24
C GLY A 201 -25.37 -3.86 10.63
N LEU A 202 -24.45 -4.47 9.89
CA LEU A 202 -24.59 -5.80 9.29
C LEU A 202 -23.25 -6.54 9.34
N ILE A 203 -23.24 -7.77 9.85
CA ILE A 203 -22.07 -8.67 9.84
C ILE A 203 -22.33 -9.79 8.83
N THR A 204 -21.33 -10.16 8.01
CA THR A 204 -21.49 -11.20 6.98
C THR A 204 -20.50 -12.36 7.19
N VAL A 205 -20.93 -13.59 6.86
CA VAL A 205 -20.03 -14.77 6.89
C VAL A 205 -18.81 -14.57 5.99
N LYS A 206 -18.98 -13.89 4.85
CA LYS A 206 -17.90 -13.60 3.90
C LYS A 206 -16.77 -12.80 4.54
N ASP A 207 -17.08 -11.80 5.38
CA ASP A 207 -16.05 -11.02 6.09
C ASP A 207 -15.28 -11.86 7.10
N MET A 208 -15.94 -12.87 7.68
CA MET A 208 -15.37 -13.75 8.69
C MET A 208 -14.50 -14.84 8.07
N GLU A 209 -14.91 -15.41 6.94
CA GLU A 209 -14.06 -16.30 6.13
C GLU A 209 -12.77 -15.60 5.70
N LYS A 210 -12.87 -14.34 5.25
CA LYS A 210 -11.71 -13.52 4.91
C LYS A 210 -10.80 -13.27 6.11
N ALA A 211 -11.35 -13.00 7.29
CA ALA A 211 -10.55 -12.84 8.51
C ALA A 211 -9.77 -14.11 8.88
N VAL A 212 -10.31 -15.29 8.60
CA VAL A 212 -9.61 -16.58 8.78
C VAL A 212 -8.57 -16.82 7.69
N ALA A 213 -8.88 -16.49 6.44
CA ALA A 213 -7.96 -16.66 5.31
C ALA A 213 -6.75 -15.72 5.38
N TYR A 214 -6.94 -14.52 5.95
CA TYR A 214 -5.94 -13.46 6.05
C TYR A 214 -5.75 -13.00 7.50
N PRO A 215 -5.17 -13.84 8.38
CA PRO A 215 -5.04 -13.53 9.80
C PRO A 215 -4.04 -12.40 10.08
N LEU A 216 -3.14 -12.12 9.13
CA LEU A 216 -2.16 -11.03 9.20
C LEU A 216 -2.65 -9.76 8.51
N ALA A 217 -3.93 -9.67 8.12
CA ALA A 217 -4.45 -8.50 7.41
C ALA A 217 -4.25 -7.19 8.20
N CYS A 218 -3.74 -6.17 7.53
CA CYS A 218 -3.59 -4.82 8.05
C CYS A 218 -4.95 -4.12 8.03
N LYS A 219 -5.57 -4.02 9.22
CA LYS A 219 -6.91 -3.47 9.42
C LYS A 219 -6.88 -2.24 10.33
N ASP A 220 -7.84 -1.36 10.13
CA ASP A 220 -8.14 -0.26 11.04
C ASP A 220 -8.96 -0.72 12.24
N GLU A 221 -9.24 0.20 13.15
CA GLU A 221 -9.97 -0.04 14.39
C GLU A 221 -11.42 -0.50 14.14
N GLN A 222 -11.96 -0.28 12.95
CA GLN A 222 -13.28 -0.73 12.50
C GLN A 222 -13.22 -2.09 11.77
N GLY A 223 -12.03 -2.70 11.70
CA GLY A 223 -11.80 -3.97 11.00
C GLY A 223 -11.77 -3.83 9.48
N ARG A 224 -11.62 -2.62 8.94
CA ARG A 224 -11.52 -2.38 7.50
C ARG A 224 -10.07 -2.43 7.05
N LEU A 225 -9.80 -2.92 5.84
CA LEU A 225 -8.44 -2.92 5.30
C LEU A 225 -7.85 -1.50 5.27
N ARG A 226 -6.57 -1.37 5.61
CA ARG A 226 -5.87 -0.09 5.54
C ARG A 226 -5.39 0.20 4.13
N VAL A 227 -5.42 1.47 3.75
CA VAL A 227 -5.00 1.93 2.41
C VAL A 227 -4.31 3.29 2.49
N ALA A 228 -3.28 3.46 1.66
CA ALA A 228 -2.63 4.74 1.44
C ALA A 228 -2.98 5.29 0.06
N ALA A 229 -2.88 6.60 -0.14
CA ALA A 229 -3.05 7.20 -1.46
C ALA A 229 -2.09 8.37 -1.68
N ALA A 230 -1.57 8.49 -2.90
CA ALA A 230 -0.67 9.56 -3.27
C ALA A 230 -1.42 10.86 -3.53
N SER A 231 -0.82 11.97 -3.11
CA SER A 231 -1.21 13.33 -3.46
C SER A 231 0.01 14.12 -3.96
N THR A 232 -0.21 15.39 -4.26
CA THR A 232 0.80 16.34 -4.73
C THR A 232 0.74 17.65 -3.93
N VAL A 233 1.40 18.70 -4.41
CA VAL A 233 1.48 20.03 -3.80
C VAL A 233 0.44 20.99 -4.38
N GLY A 234 0.31 22.17 -3.76
CA GLY A 234 -0.62 23.23 -4.20
C GLY A 234 -2.09 22.91 -3.95
N ASP A 235 -2.99 23.74 -4.50
CA ASP A 235 -4.42 23.64 -4.24
C ASP A 235 -5.06 22.35 -4.76
N LEU A 236 -4.61 21.85 -5.92
CA LEU A 236 -5.05 20.56 -6.44
C LEU A 236 -4.64 19.40 -5.53
N GLY A 237 -3.41 19.43 -5.00
CA GLY A 237 -2.94 18.44 -4.04
C GLY A 237 -3.72 18.48 -2.73
N PHE A 238 -4.12 19.67 -2.29
CA PHE A 238 -4.94 19.83 -1.09
C PHE A 238 -6.37 19.34 -1.28
N ALA A 239 -7.05 19.75 -2.35
CA ALA A 239 -8.40 19.28 -2.67
C ALA A 239 -8.45 17.74 -2.82
N ARG A 240 -7.40 17.16 -3.42
CA ARG A 240 -7.23 15.72 -3.49
C ARG A 240 -7.10 15.09 -2.10
N ALA A 241 -6.25 15.65 -1.23
CA ALA A 241 -6.10 15.16 0.14
C ALA A 241 -7.42 15.23 0.92
N GLU A 242 -8.18 16.33 0.81
CA GLU A 242 -9.52 16.46 1.41
C GLU A 242 -10.43 15.31 1.00
N LYS A 243 -10.49 15.03 -0.32
CA LYS A 243 -11.39 13.98 -0.83
C LYS A 243 -10.95 12.57 -0.48
N LEU A 244 -9.64 12.34 -0.37
CA LEU A 244 -9.10 11.07 0.11
C LEU A 244 -9.39 10.85 1.61
N ILE A 245 -9.30 11.91 2.42
CA ILE A 245 -9.64 11.85 3.85
C ILE A 245 -11.13 11.56 4.03
N GLU A 246 -12.00 12.22 3.27
CA GLU A 246 -13.45 11.93 3.27
C GLU A 246 -13.75 10.48 2.85
N ALA A 247 -12.99 9.94 1.89
CA ALA A 247 -13.08 8.54 1.49
C ALA A 247 -12.57 7.54 2.54
N GLY A 248 -11.92 8.01 3.61
CA GLY A 248 -11.41 7.19 4.70
C GLY A 248 -10.02 6.61 4.46
N VAL A 249 -9.15 7.32 3.72
CA VAL A 249 -7.73 6.93 3.56
C VAL A 249 -7.02 6.93 4.93
N ASP A 250 -6.14 5.95 5.16
CA ASP A 250 -5.37 5.86 6.40
C ASP A 250 -4.09 6.72 6.34
N VAL A 251 -3.45 6.77 5.16
CA VAL A 251 -2.20 7.49 4.93
C VAL A 251 -2.27 8.30 3.63
N VAL A 252 -1.99 9.61 3.70
CA VAL A 252 -1.76 10.44 2.52
C VAL A 252 -0.25 10.51 2.26
N VAL A 253 0.16 10.20 1.04
CA VAL A 253 1.56 10.24 0.61
C VAL A 253 1.78 11.46 -0.29
N VAL A 254 2.42 12.51 0.22
CA VAL A 254 2.84 13.65 -0.62
C VAL A 254 4.06 13.20 -1.44
N ASP A 255 3.81 12.85 -2.71
CA ASP A 255 4.77 12.17 -3.58
C ASP A 255 5.30 13.10 -4.68
N THR A 256 6.53 13.59 -4.47
CA THR A 256 7.25 14.50 -5.39
C THR A 256 8.65 13.99 -5.70
N ALA A 257 9.25 14.42 -6.81
CA ALA A 257 10.64 14.06 -7.11
C ALA A 257 11.65 14.70 -6.13
N HIS A 258 11.31 15.88 -5.60
CA HIS A 258 12.14 16.61 -4.65
C HIS A 258 11.34 17.09 -3.44
N GLY A 259 11.33 16.26 -2.40
CA GLY A 259 10.57 16.48 -1.16
C GLY A 259 11.09 17.65 -0.30
N HIS A 260 12.32 18.10 -0.51
CA HIS A 260 12.88 19.26 0.21
C HIS A 260 12.51 20.61 -0.44
N SER A 261 11.37 20.66 -1.14
CA SER A 261 10.81 21.88 -1.71
C SER A 261 9.89 22.56 -0.70
N SER A 262 9.92 23.90 -0.62
CA SER A 262 9.02 24.68 0.24
C SER A 262 7.54 24.37 -0.01
N ARG A 263 7.15 24.08 -1.25
CA ARG A 263 5.78 23.70 -1.62
C ARG A 263 5.35 22.36 -1.00
N VAL A 264 6.30 21.43 -0.83
CA VAL A 264 6.06 20.14 -0.16
C VAL A 264 5.88 20.35 1.33
N LEU A 265 6.76 21.15 1.96
CA LEU A 265 6.67 21.50 3.38
C LEU A 265 5.32 22.16 3.71
N GLU A 266 4.88 23.09 2.86
CA GLU A 266 3.57 23.73 2.97
C GLU A 266 2.42 22.73 2.82
N ALA A 267 2.48 21.85 1.82
CA ALA A 267 1.45 20.83 1.59
C ALA A 267 1.29 19.89 2.80
N VAL A 268 2.40 19.42 3.38
CA VAL A 268 2.39 18.60 4.61
C VAL A 268 1.72 19.38 5.74
N THR A 269 2.15 20.61 5.99
CA THR A 269 1.58 21.47 7.05
C THR A 269 0.07 21.67 6.85
N ARG A 270 -0.37 21.91 5.62
CA ARG A 270 -1.78 22.16 5.28
C ARG A 270 -2.63 20.91 5.51
N ILE A 271 -2.15 19.72 5.12
CA ILE A 271 -2.85 18.45 5.36
C ILE A 271 -2.96 18.16 6.86
N LYS A 272 -1.88 18.36 7.63
CA LYS A 272 -1.91 18.15 9.09
C LYS A 272 -2.87 19.11 9.81
N ARG A 273 -3.01 20.36 9.33
CA ARG A 273 -4.00 21.32 9.86
C ARG A 273 -5.44 20.89 9.58
N LEU A 274 -5.69 20.26 8.43
CA LEU A 274 -7.01 19.79 8.04
C LEU A 274 -7.46 18.58 8.88
N SER A 275 -6.56 17.62 9.13
CA SER A 275 -6.88 16.43 9.92
C SER A 275 -5.67 15.95 10.70
N ASN A 276 -5.84 15.83 12.02
CA ASN A 276 -4.86 15.18 12.91
C ASN A 276 -5.01 13.65 12.95
N ALA A 277 -6.11 13.12 12.40
CA ALA A 277 -6.37 11.68 12.39
C ALA A 277 -5.60 10.98 11.26
N VAL A 278 -5.58 11.59 10.07
CA VAL A 278 -4.87 11.02 8.91
C VAL A 278 -3.35 11.10 9.13
N GLN A 279 -2.66 10.05 8.70
CA GLN A 279 -1.22 10.01 8.74
C GLN A 279 -0.63 10.55 7.44
N VAL A 280 0.49 11.26 7.51
CA VAL A 280 1.13 11.89 6.35
C VAL A 280 2.53 11.33 6.15
N VAL A 281 2.75 10.73 4.99
CA VAL A 281 4.08 10.38 4.48
C VAL A 281 4.50 11.47 3.49
N ALA A 282 5.75 11.92 3.54
CA ALA A 282 6.26 12.89 2.58
C ALA A 282 7.62 12.47 1.99
N GLY A 283 7.81 12.77 0.71
CA GLY A 283 9.05 12.51 -0.01
C GLY A 283 9.02 12.90 -1.49
N ASN A 284 10.06 12.58 -2.26
CA ASN A 284 11.26 11.85 -1.83
C ASN A 284 12.37 12.79 -1.37
N VAL A 285 13.08 12.38 -0.32
CA VAL A 285 14.33 13.01 0.11
C VAL A 285 15.48 12.00 0.03
N ALA A 286 16.71 12.50 0.05
CA ALA A 286 17.91 11.65 0.04
C ALA A 286 18.99 12.13 1.02
N THR A 287 18.67 13.10 1.89
CA THR A 287 19.59 13.69 2.86
C THR A 287 18.93 13.88 4.22
N ALA A 288 19.74 14.01 5.26
CA ALA A 288 19.27 14.23 6.64
C ALA A 288 18.51 15.56 6.78
N GLU A 289 18.95 16.61 6.10
CA GLU A 289 18.35 17.95 6.16
C GLU A 289 16.96 17.96 5.54
N GLY A 290 16.80 17.32 4.37
CA GLY A 290 15.49 17.20 3.73
C GLY A 290 14.52 16.38 4.57
N ALA A 291 14.99 15.33 5.23
CA ALA A 291 14.19 14.57 6.18
C ALA A 291 13.77 15.43 7.38
N GLN A 292 14.71 16.17 7.99
CA GLN A 292 14.42 17.04 9.14
C GLN A 292 13.40 18.11 8.78
N ALA A 293 13.52 18.77 7.62
CA ALA A 293 12.57 19.79 7.18
C ALA A 293 11.13 19.23 7.05
N LEU A 294 10.98 18.01 6.51
CA LEU A 294 9.67 17.36 6.40
C LEU A 294 9.10 16.97 7.76
N ILE A 295 9.95 16.48 8.68
CA ILE A 295 9.57 16.16 10.06
C ILE A 295 9.07 17.42 10.77
N ASP A 296 9.81 18.52 10.66
CA ASP A 296 9.48 19.80 11.30
C ASP A 296 8.17 20.38 10.74
N SER A 297 7.84 20.07 9.48
CA SER A 297 6.57 20.43 8.85
C SER A 297 5.39 19.53 9.26
N GLY A 298 5.65 18.44 9.99
CA GLY A 298 4.63 17.54 10.54
C GLY A 298 4.45 16.21 9.81
N ALA A 299 5.39 15.80 8.95
CA ALA A 299 5.34 14.47 8.33
C ALA A 299 5.51 13.38 9.41
N ASP A 300 4.60 12.39 9.40
CA ASP A 300 4.63 11.26 10.35
C ASP A 300 5.65 10.17 9.92
N ALA A 301 5.99 10.14 8.63
CA ALA A 301 7.00 9.27 8.06
C ALA A 301 7.64 9.85 6.79
N ILE A 302 8.88 9.44 6.51
CA ILE A 302 9.73 10.00 5.45
C ILE A 302 9.98 8.95 4.38
N LYS A 303 9.69 9.30 3.12
CA LYS A 303 9.99 8.45 1.97
C LYS A 303 11.34 8.83 1.37
N VAL A 304 12.27 7.88 1.34
CA VAL A 304 13.67 8.10 0.95
C VAL A 304 14.01 7.44 -0.39
N GLY A 305 14.63 8.21 -1.28
CA GLY A 305 15.24 7.72 -2.51
C GLY A 305 15.06 8.65 -3.70
N ILE A 306 16.16 9.15 -4.28
CA ILE A 306 16.15 9.97 -5.49
C ILE A 306 16.96 9.26 -6.58
N GLY A 307 16.25 8.83 -7.63
CA GLY A 307 16.79 8.10 -8.77
C GLY A 307 17.19 6.61 -8.60
N PRO A 308 16.93 5.87 -7.50
CA PRO A 308 17.35 4.46 -7.40
C PRO A 308 16.40 3.49 -8.15
N GLY A 309 15.23 3.97 -8.58
CA GLY A 309 14.22 3.12 -9.21
C GLY A 309 14.69 2.53 -10.53
N SER A 310 14.32 1.27 -10.82
CA SER A 310 14.78 0.52 -12.01
C SER A 310 14.39 1.12 -13.36
N ILE A 311 13.49 2.12 -13.37
CA ILE A 311 12.94 2.80 -14.54
C ILE A 311 13.07 4.32 -14.43
N CYS A 312 13.82 4.81 -13.45
CA CYS A 312 14.04 6.22 -13.20
C CYS A 312 15.37 6.63 -13.84
N THR A 313 15.36 7.73 -14.58
CA THR A 313 16.55 8.28 -15.25
C THR A 313 16.96 9.63 -14.65
N THR A 314 16.36 10.09 -13.55
CA THR A 314 16.71 11.35 -12.85
C THR A 314 18.22 11.54 -12.66
N ARG A 315 18.94 10.49 -12.22
CA ARG A 315 20.40 10.56 -12.04
C ARG A 315 21.18 10.80 -13.33
N ILE A 316 20.65 10.31 -14.45
CA ILE A 316 21.29 10.42 -15.76
C ILE A 316 20.92 11.73 -16.44
N VAL A 317 19.64 12.11 -16.38
CA VAL A 317 19.10 13.29 -17.08
C VAL A 317 19.37 14.58 -16.31
N ALA A 318 19.10 14.59 -15.00
CA ALA A 318 19.30 15.77 -14.15
C ALA A 318 20.65 15.79 -13.42
N GLY A 319 21.36 14.65 -13.35
CA GLY A 319 22.61 14.54 -12.61
C GLY A 319 22.45 14.52 -11.09
N VAL A 320 21.22 14.35 -10.57
CA VAL A 320 20.90 14.46 -9.14
C VAL A 320 20.53 13.11 -8.54
N GLY A 321 21.11 12.79 -7.38
CA GLY A 321 20.74 11.63 -6.57
C GLY A 321 21.80 11.24 -5.55
N VAL A 322 21.46 10.31 -4.67
CA VAL A 322 22.39 9.72 -3.67
C VAL A 322 22.25 8.20 -3.72
N PRO A 323 23.33 7.41 -3.73
CA PRO A 323 23.27 5.96 -3.61
C PRO A 323 22.35 5.50 -2.46
N GLN A 324 21.47 4.54 -2.74
CA GLN A 324 20.25 4.35 -1.95
C GLN A 324 20.52 3.93 -0.51
N LEU A 325 21.54 3.09 -0.27
CA LEU A 325 21.88 2.64 1.07
C LEU A 325 22.35 3.83 1.93
N THR A 326 23.25 4.66 1.39
CA THR A 326 23.70 5.88 2.06
C THR A 326 22.55 6.86 2.30
N ALA A 327 21.67 7.06 1.31
CA ALA A 327 20.50 7.92 1.46
C ALA A 327 19.60 7.47 2.62
N ILE A 328 19.35 6.15 2.74
CA ILE A 328 18.58 5.57 3.86
C ILE A 328 19.26 5.88 5.19
N MET A 329 20.56 5.60 5.31
CA MET A 329 21.31 5.83 6.56
C MET A 329 21.28 7.31 6.99
N ASP A 330 21.42 8.24 6.05
CA ASP A 330 21.35 9.67 6.32
C ASP A 330 19.97 10.10 6.82
N VAL A 331 18.90 9.67 6.14
CA VAL A 331 17.53 9.99 6.52
C VAL A 331 17.17 9.37 7.87
N VAL A 332 17.58 8.13 8.12
CA VAL A 332 17.39 7.44 9.42
C VAL A 332 18.05 8.21 10.56
N SER A 333 19.23 8.81 10.33
CA SER A 333 19.93 9.57 11.37
C SER A 333 19.15 10.79 11.88
N ALA A 334 18.35 11.42 11.01
CA ALA A 334 17.43 12.50 11.38
C ALA A 334 16.11 11.94 11.94
N ALA A 335 15.49 10.99 11.24
CA ALA A 335 14.17 10.45 11.58
C ALA A 335 14.14 9.74 12.94
N LYS A 336 15.21 9.04 13.32
CA LYS A 336 15.29 8.31 14.59
C LYS A 336 15.20 9.23 15.81
N LYS A 337 15.78 10.43 15.75
CA LYS A 337 15.72 11.43 16.84
C LYS A 337 14.29 11.90 17.06
N ALA A 338 13.54 12.07 15.98
CA ALA A 338 12.15 12.45 16.01
C ALA A 338 11.21 11.25 16.20
N GLY A 339 11.68 9.99 16.10
CA GLY A 339 10.79 8.82 16.10
C GLY A 339 9.81 8.80 14.91
N ALA A 340 10.19 9.38 13.78
CA ALA A 340 9.46 9.26 12.51
C ALA A 340 9.90 7.97 11.79
N ALA A 341 8.97 7.31 11.10
CA ALA A 341 9.28 6.10 10.35
C ALA A 341 9.96 6.44 9.01
N VAL A 342 10.80 5.55 8.50
CA VAL A 342 11.52 5.71 7.22
C VAL A 342 11.11 4.62 6.23
N ILE A 343 10.75 5.05 5.01
CA ILE A 343 10.31 4.19 3.91
C ILE A 343 11.36 4.24 2.80
N ALA A 344 12.08 3.12 2.60
CA ALA A 344 13.05 2.97 1.52
C ALA A 344 12.34 2.75 0.17
N ASP A 345 12.42 3.70 -0.75
CA ASP A 345 11.71 3.69 -2.03
C ASP A 345 12.68 3.52 -3.22
N GLY A 346 12.59 2.37 -3.89
CA GLY A 346 13.36 2.05 -5.10
C GLY A 346 14.71 1.38 -4.86
N GLY A 347 15.29 0.84 -5.95
CA GLY A 347 16.59 0.15 -5.95
C GLY A 347 16.59 -1.31 -5.48
N ILE A 348 15.46 -1.82 -4.98
CA ILE A 348 15.33 -3.19 -4.45
C ILE A 348 15.07 -4.16 -5.60
N LYS A 349 16.04 -5.04 -5.88
CA LYS A 349 15.96 -6.06 -6.95
C LYS A 349 15.71 -7.46 -6.38
N TYR A 350 16.20 -7.71 -5.17
CA TYR A 350 16.07 -9.02 -4.50
C TYR A 350 15.60 -8.86 -3.06
N SER A 351 15.17 -9.97 -2.45
CA SER A 351 14.83 -10.00 -1.01
C SER A 351 16.03 -9.65 -0.12
N GLY A 352 17.25 -9.89 -0.59
CA GLY A 352 18.48 -9.43 0.07
C GLY A 352 18.61 -7.90 0.12
N ASP A 353 18.18 -7.18 -0.92
CA ASP A 353 18.20 -5.71 -0.94
C ASP A 353 17.14 -5.15 0.02
N LEU A 354 15.96 -5.79 0.09
CA LEU A 354 14.96 -5.50 1.12
C LEU A 354 15.56 -5.65 2.52
N ALA A 355 16.24 -6.76 2.78
CA ALA A 355 16.90 -7.00 4.07
C ALA A 355 17.99 -5.95 4.36
N LYS A 356 18.81 -5.57 3.37
CA LYS A 356 19.83 -4.51 3.52
C LYS A 356 19.21 -3.15 3.79
N ALA A 357 18.12 -2.79 3.11
CA ALA A 357 17.40 -1.54 3.33
C ALA A 357 16.86 -1.44 4.76
N LEU A 358 16.23 -2.51 5.25
CA LEU A 358 15.71 -2.57 6.62
C LEU A 358 16.85 -2.60 7.65
N ALA A 359 17.91 -3.37 7.41
CA ALA A 359 19.11 -3.39 8.26
C ALA A 359 19.77 -2.00 8.39
N ALA A 360 19.72 -1.17 7.35
CA ALA A 360 20.20 0.20 7.37
C ALA A 360 19.34 1.16 8.22
N GLY A 361 18.23 0.66 8.77
CA GLY A 361 17.35 1.38 9.69
C GLY A 361 16.03 1.84 9.10
N ALA A 362 15.72 1.51 7.84
CA ALA A 362 14.37 1.73 7.31
C ALA A 362 13.37 0.83 8.07
N ASP A 363 12.16 1.34 8.29
CA ASP A 363 11.07 0.58 8.91
C ASP A 363 10.31 -0.25 7.86
N ILE A 364 10.24 0.27 6.63
CA ILE A 364 9.49 -0.31 5.49
C ILE A 364 10.28 -0.12 4.20
N ALA A 365 10.10 -1.03 3.26
CA ALA A 365 10.46 -0.81 1.86
C ALA A 365 9.24 -0.62 0.97
N MET A 366 9.28 0.41 0.13
CA MET A 366 8.34 0.59 -0.99
C MET A 366 8.87 -0.13 -2.24
N VAL A 367 8.03 -0.98 -2.82
CA VAL A 367 8.40 -1.88 -3.92
C VAL A 367 7.51 -1.63 -5.14
N GLY A 368 8.14 -1.47 -6.31
CA GLY A 368 7.46 -1.30 -7.61
C GLY A 368 7.66 -2.51 -8.52
N SER A 369 8.84 -2.61 -9.16
CA SER A 369 9.14 -3.59 -10.22
C SER A 369 8.97 -5.05 -9.82
N LEU A 370 9.19 -5.39 -8.54
CA LEU A 370 8.99 -6.76 -8.07
C LEU A 370 7.53 -7.16 -8.04
N LEU A 371 6.61 -6.21 -7.85
CA LEU A 371 5.16 -6.41 -7.82
C LEU A 371 4.50 -6.16 -9.19
N ALA A 372 5.08 -5.31 -10.04
CA ALA A 372 4.51 -4.87 -11.32
C ALA A 372 3.97 -6.01 -12.22
N GLY A 373 4.59 -7.20 -12.17
CA GLY A 373 4.23 -8.36 -12.98
C GLY A 373 3.12 -9.26 -12.42
N THR A 374 2.47 -8.90 -11.31
CA THR A 374 1.49 -9.79 -10.65
C THR A 374 0.06 -9.62 -11.15
N ASP A 375 -0.83 -10.53 -10.76
CA ASP A 375 -2.24 -10.55 -11.17
C ASP A 375 -3.04 -9.31 -10.73
N GLU A 376 -2.65 -8.72 -9.61
CA GLU A 376 -3.36 -7.63 -8.95
C GLU A 376 -2.94 -6.24 -9.42
N THR A 377 -1.84 -6.14 -10.15
CA THR A 377 -1.43 -4.86 -10.76
C THR A 377 -2.35 -4.49 -11.92
N PRO A 378 -2.56 -3.20 -12.19
CA PRO A 378 -3.34 -2.74 -13.34
C PRO A 378 -2.67 -3.14 -14.68
N GLY A 379 -3.45 -3.09 -15.75
CA GLY A 379 -3.02 -3.46 -17.10
C GLY A 379 -3.14 -4.96 -17.41
N GLU A 380 -2.99 -5.28 -18.70
CA GLU A 380 -3.19 -6.62 -19.24
C GLU A 380 -1.89 -7.43 -19.31
N VAL A 381 -2.04 -8.75 -19.28
CA VAL A 381 -0.96 -9.68 -19.57
C VAL A 381 -0.90 -9.89 -21.08
N PHE A 382 0.26 -9.64 -21.68
CA PHE A 382 0.47 -9.83 -23.12
C PHE A 382 1.62 -10.81 -23.39
N LEU A 383 1.58 -11.45 -24.56
CA LEU A 383 2.58 -12.41 -24.99
C LEU A 383 3.68 -11.71 -25.81
N PHE A 384 4.94 -11.92 -25.44
CA PHE A 384 6.10 -11.44 -26.19
C PHE A 384 7.15 -12.56 -26.28
N GLN A 385 7.53 -12.94 -27.50
CA GLN A 385 8.48 -14.03 -27.75
C GLN A 385 8.13 -15.33 -26.99
N GLY A 386 6.84 -15.67 -26.93
CA GLY A 386 6.35 -16.90 -26.28
C GLY A 386 6.33 -16.87 -24.75
N ARG A 387 6.60 -15.73 -24.10
CA ARG A 387 6.48 -15.54 -22.65
C ARG A 387 5.49 -14.44 -22.31
N SER A 388 4.84 -14.57 -21.16
CA SER A 388 3.87 -13.59 -20.66
C SER A 388 4.56 -12.44 -19.93
N TYR A 389 4.15 -11.21 -20.23
CA TYR A 389 4.66 -9.97 -19.63
C TYR A 389 3.52 -9.04 -19.23
N LYS A 390 3.84 -8.05 -18.37
CA LYS A 390 3.01 -6.88 -18.11
C LYS A 390 3.78 -5.60 -18.38
N ALA A 391 3.08 -4.54 -18.75
CA ALA A 391 3.66 -3.23 -18.96
C ALA A 391 4.08 -2.61 -17.63
N TYR A 392 5.21 -1.91 -17.62
CA TYR A 392 5.73 -1.26 -16.42
C TYR A 392 6.43 0.05 -16.81
N ARG A 393 6.04 1.16 -16.20
CA ARG A 393 6.57 2.49 -16.56
C ARG A 393 6.82 3.39 -15.36
N GLY A 394 7.82 4.25 -15.52
CA GLY A 394 8.18 5.25 -14.51
C GLY A 394 7.20 6.39 -14.51
N MET A 395 6.94 6.98 -13.35
CA MET A 395 6.12 8.19 -13.26
C MET A 395 6.75 9.36 -14.04
N GLY A 396 8.06 9.32 -14.29
CA GLY A 396 8.76 10.28 -15.14
C GLY A 396 8.80 9.91 -16.63
N SER A 397 8.13 8.83 -17.05
CA SER A 397 8.00 8.50 -18.48
C SER A 397 7.05 9.47 -19.17
N VAL A 398 7.23 9.67 -20.47
CA VAL A 398 6.33 10.52 -21.27
C VAL A 398 4.87 10.07 -21.14
N GLY A 399 4.62 8.77 -21.21
CA GLY A 399 3.27 8.22 -21.13
C GLY A 399 2.62 8.35 -19.74
N ALA A 400 3.40 8.32 -18.66
CA ALA A 400 2.89 8.58 -17.31
C ALA A 400 2.68 10.08 -17.07
N MET A 401 3.61 10.92 -17.50
CA MET A 401 3.54 12.38 -17.35
C MET A 401 2.34 12.97 -18.09
N ALA A 402 2.09 12.49 -19.31
CA ALA A 402 0.91 12.85 -20.11
C ALA A 402 -0.43 12.46 -19.44
N ARG A 403 -0.42 11.56 -18.45
CA ARG A 403 -1.60 11.14 -17.68
C ARG A 403 -1.66 11.73 -16.25
N GLY A 404 -0.92 12.80 -15.99
CA GLY A 404 -1.09 13.60 -14.76
C GLY A 404 0.02 13.46 -13.72
N SER A 405 1.21 12.97 -14.10
CA SER A 405 2.38 12.96 -13.22
C SER A 405 3.46 13.98 -13.57
N ALA A 406 3.22 14.86 -14.56
CA ALA A 406 4.17 15.91 -14.97
C ALA A 406 4.52 16.89 -13.83
N ASP A 407 3.57 17.21 -12.95
CA ASP A 407 3.78 18.10 -11.81
C ASP A 407 4.77 17.52 -10.78
N ARG A 408 4.88 16.18 -10.69
CA ARG A 408 5.88 15.50 -9.85
C ARG A 408 7.32 15.93 -10.20
N TYR A 409 7.53 16.26 -11.48
CA TYR A 409 8.81 16.64 -12.08
C TYR A 409 8.85 18.12 -12.49
N PHE A 410 7.97 18.95 -11.90
CA PHE A 410 7.91 20.40 -12.13
C PHE A 410 7.63 20.82 -13.59
N GLN A 411 6.95 19.96 -14.35
CA GLN A 411 6.67 20.14 -15.78
C GLN A 411 5.18 20.33 -16.09
N GLN A 412 4.36 20.71 -15.10
CA GLN A 412 2.90 20.85 -15.29
C GLN A 412 2.49 21.92 -16.32
N ASP A 413 3.34 22.91 -16.58
CA ASP A 413 3.06 24.00 -17.51
C ASP A 413 3.41 23.66 -18.97
N ILE A 414 4.01 22.50 -19.22
CA ILE A 414 4.40 22.03 -20.56
C ILE A 414 3.23 21.29 -21.21
N LYS A 415 2.54 21.97 -22.15
CA LYS A 415 1.38 21.42 -22.87
C LYS A 415 1.73 20.49 -24.03
N ASP A 416 2.91 20.64 -24.61
CA ASP A 416 3.37 19.82 -25.72
C ASP A 416 4.17 18.63 -25.17
N THR A 417 3.63 17.42 -25.35
CA THR A 417 4.25 16.18 -24.87
C THR A 417 5.64 15.94 -25.47
N LEU A 418 5.94 16.49 -26.65
CA LEU A 418 7.26 16.39 -27.29
C LEU A 418 8.32 17.28 -26.61
N LYS A 419 7.90 18.26 -25.81
CA LYS A 419 8.79 19.17 -25.06
C LYS A 419 9.00 18.73 -23.61
N LEU A 420 8.36 17.65 -23.18
CA LEU A 420 8.62 17.06 -21.88
C LEU A 420 10.05 16.51 -21.84
N VAL A 421 10.72 16.70 -20.70
CA VAL A 421 12.03 16.12 -20.40
C VAL A 421 11.81 14.95 -19.45
N PRO A 422 11.70 13.71 -19.96
CA PRO A 422 11.33 12.57 -19.13
C PRO A 422 12.48 12.14 -18.21
N GLU A 423 12.13 11.90 -16.95
CA GLU A 423 13.01 11.35 -15.92
C GLU A 423 12.69 9.87 -15.61
N GLY A 424 12.04 9.20 -16.55
CA GLY A 424 11.78 7.76 -16.51
C GLY A 424 11.54 7.15 -17.88
N ILE A 425 11.50 5.82 -17.90
CA ILE A 425 11.29 5.02 -19.11
C ILE A 425 10.04 4.14 -18.99
N GLU A 426 9.66 3.53 -20.11
CA GLU A 426 8.64 2.48 -20.18
C GLU A 426 9.30 1.16 -20.59
N GLY A 427 8.81 0.06 -20.04
CA GLY A 427 9.30 -1.27 -20.33
C GLY A 427 8.27 -2.33 -20.00
N GLN A 428 8.75 -3.58 -19.93
CA GLN A 428 7.93 -4.73 -19.60
C GLN A 428 8.60 -5.56 -18.52
N VAL A 429 7.80 -6.19 -17.66
CA VAL A 429 8.26 -7.11 -16.63
C VAL A 429 7.65 -8.48 -16.85
N PRO A 430 8.38 -9.58 -16.57
CA PRO A 430 7.82 -10.92 -16.66
C PRO A 430 6.57 -11.05 -15.78
N TYR A 431 5.58 -11.80 -16.26
CA TYR A 431 4.41 -12.18 -15.47
C TYR A 431 4.81 -13.11 -14.32
N LYS A 432 4.27 -12.86 -13.12
CA LYS A 432 4.68 -13.50 -11.86
C LYS A 432 3.54 -14.25 -11.13
N GLY A 433 2.33 -14.23 -11.67
CA GLY A 433 1.16 -14.79 -10.98
C GLY A 433 0.73 -13.94 -9.77
N PRO A 434 0.14 -14.55 -8.73
CA PRO A 434 -0.42 -13.82 -7.59
C PRO A 434 0.66 -13.12 -6.74
N VAL A 435 0.36 -11.90 -6.27
CA VAL A 435 1.30 -11.10 -5.46
C VAL A 435 1.70 -11.80 -4.15
N ALA A 436 0.80 -12.62 -3.58
CA ALA A 436 1.04 -13.36 -2.35
C ALA A 436 2.32 -14.20 -2.40
N ASN A 437 2.63 -14.80 -3.56
CA ASN A 437 3.84 -15.60 -3.75
C ASN A 437 5.10 -14.72 -3.68
N VAL A 438 5.07 -13.55 -4.31
CA VAL A 438 6.18 -12.59 -4.29
C VAL A 438 6.41 -12.07 -2.87
N LEU A 439 5.34 -11.70 -2.16
CA LEU A 439 5.42 -11.23 -0.77
C LEU A 439 5.96 -12.30 0.18
N HIS A 440 5.53 -13.56 0.00
CA HIS A 440 6.04 -14.68 0.77
C HIS A 440 7.57 -14.83 0.61
N GLN A 441 8.08 -14.76 -0.63
CA GLN A 441 9.52 -14.84 -0.89
C GLN A 441 10.30 -13.65 -0.33
N LEU A 442 9.76 -12.44 -0.41
CA LEU A 442 10.36 -11.23 0.16
C LEU A 442 10.45 -11.32 1.70
N ALA A 443 9.34 -11.67 2.35
CA ALA A 443 9.29 -11.86 3.79
C ALA A 443 10.19 -13.03 4.26
N GLY A 444 10.22 -14.13 3.50
CA GLY A 444 11.08 -15.27 3.77
C GLY A 444 12.57 -14.92 3.69
N GLY A 445 12.98 -14.17 2.66
CA GLY A 445 14.36 -13.69 2.54
C GLY A 445 14.79 -12.75 3.67
N LEU A 446 13.89 -11.86 4.11
CA LEU A 446 14.12 -11.02 5.28
C LEU A 446 14.30 -11.84 6.57
N ARG A 447 13.40 -12.81 6.81
CA ARG A 447 13.49 -13.72 7.97
C ARG A 447 14.80 -14.52 7.97
N ALA A 448 15.24 -14.97 6.80
CA ALA A 448 16.52 -15.64 6.66
C ALA A 448 17.69 -14.72 7.03
N ALA A 449 17.69 -13.47 6.53
CA ALA A 449 18.73 -12.48 6.88
C ALA A 449 18.75 -12.15 8.38
N MET A 450 17.58 -12.02 9.01
CA MET A 450 17.44 -11.87 10.46
C MET A 450 17.97 -13.09 11.22
N GLY A 451 17.71 -14.31 10.72
CA GLY A 451 18.29 -15.55 11.23
C GLY A 451 19.82 -15.55 11.18
N TYR A 452 20.42 -15.16 10.05
CA TYR A 452 21.89 -15.09 9.91
C TYR A 452 22.55 -14.02 10.78
N THR A 453 21.81 -12.98 11.16
CA THR A 453 22.29 -11.86 11.99
C THR A 453 21.87 -11.97 13.45
N GLY A 454 21.09 -12.99 13.81
CA GLY A 454 20.62 -13.23 15.18
C GLY A 454 19.63 -12.19 15.70
N ALA A 455 18.80 -11.62 14.83
CA ALA A 455 17.85 -10.57 15.20
C ALA A 455 16.42 -11.10 15.33
N ARG A 456 15.85 -11.11 16.54
CA ARG A 456 14.47 -11.59 16.77
C ARG A 456 13.41 -10.65 16.24
N THR A 457 13.68 -9.35 16.19
CA THR A 457 12.76 -8.30 15.76
C THR A 457 13.46 -7.34 14.81
N LEU A 458 12.71 -6.54 14.05
CA LEU A 458 13.32 -5.49 13.20
C LEU A 458 14.13 -4.46 14.01
N SER A 459 13.72 -4.15 15.25
CA SER A 459 14.49 -3.27 16.12
C SER A 459 15.84 -3.87 16.52
N GLU A 460 15.88 -5.18 16.80
CA GLU A 460 17.15 -5.88 16.97
C GLU A 460 17.95 -5.91 15.67
N PHE A 461 17.29 -6.05 14.52
CA PHE A 461 17.97 -6.10 13.24
C PHE A 461 18.67 -4.77 12.93
N HIS A 462 18.02 -3.64 13.20
CA HIS A 462 18.62 -2.30 13.08
C HIS A 462 19.86 -2.09 13.96
N THR A 463 19.95 -2.80 15.09
CA THR A 463 21.05 -2.61 16.06
C THR A 463 22.18 -3.63 15.89
N LYS A 464 21.85 -4.88 15.51
CA LYS A 464 22.80 -5.98 15.35
C LYS A 464 23.42 -6.05 13.96
N ALA A 465 22.70 -5.59 12.92
CA ALA A 465 23.19 -5.70 11.55
C ALA A 465 24.48 -4.91 11.35
N GLN A 466 25.48 -5.56 10.77
CA GLN A 466 26.74 -4.93 10.35
C GLN A 466 26.92 -5.16 8.86
N PHE A 467 27.36 -4.12 8.16
CA PHE A 467 27.67 -4.20 6.74
C PHE A 467 29.17 -4.42 6.52
N VAL A 468 29.50 -5.18 5.47
CA VAL A 468 30.86 -5.28 4.93
C VAL A 468 30.81 -4.74 3.50
N ARG A 469 31.69 -3.79 3.18
CA ARG A 469 31.89 -3.33 1.82
C ARG A 469 32.51 -4.44 0.97
N ILE A 470 32.01 -4.61 -0.24
CA ILE A 470 32.52 -5.57 -1.21
C ILE A 470 33.02 -4.88 -2.48
N SER A 471 33.87 -5.56 -3.24
CA SER A 471 34.29 -5.15 -4.57
C SER A 471 33.34 -5.70 -5.64
N SER A 472 33.44 -5.22 -6.87
CA SER A 472 32.68 -5.80 -8.00
C SER A 472 33.02 -7.27 -8.26
N ALA A 473 34.21 -7.74 -7.88
CA ALA A 473 34.57 -9.16 -7.96
C ALA A 473 33.79 -9.98 -6.93
N ALA A 474 33.69 -9.49 -5.68
CA ALA A 474 32.89 -10.13 -4.65
C ALA A 474 31.37 -10.06 -4.94
N LEU A 475 30.89 -9.03 -5.66
CA LEU A 475 29.50 -9.02 -6.15
C LEU A 475 29.26 -10.14 -7.17
N ARG A 476 30.20 -10.34 -8.12
CA ARG A 476 30.11 -11.46 -9.07
C ARG A 476 30.16 -12.83 -8.36
N GLU A 477 31.01 -12.97 -7.34
CA GLU A 477 31.06 -14.15 -6.47
C GLU A 477 29.74 -14.37 -5.71
N SER A 478 29.08 -13.30 -5.28
CA SER A 478 27.81 -13.39 -4.54
C SER A 478 26.65 -13.94 -5.39
N HIS A 479 26.73 -13.77 -6.70
CA HIS A 479 25.75 -14.29 -7.65
C HIS A 479 26.10 -15.72 -8.09
N VAL A 480 25.13 -16.46 -8.63
CA VAL A 480 25.40 -17.78 -9.24
C VAL A 480 26.41 -17.60 -10.36
N HIS A 481 27.55 -18.29 -10.27
CA HIS A 481 28.65 -18.25 -11.23
C HIS A 481 29.11 -19.66 -11.61
N ASP A 482 29.76 -19.78 -12.77
CA ASP A 482 30.36 -21.02 -13.29
C ASP A 482 29.43 -22.22 -13.50
N VAL A 483 28.10 -21.97 -13.61
CA VAL A 483 27.09 -22.98 -13.93
C VAL A 483 26.01 -22.45 -14.87
N THR A 484 25.38 -23.34 -15.65
CA THR A 484 24.18 -23.02 -16.42
C THR A 484 22.94 -23.24 -15.58
N ILE A 485 22.12 -22.19 -15.39
CA ILE A 485 20.85 -22.29 -14.67
C ILE A 485 19.85 -23.09 -15.50
N THR A 486 19.48 -24.28 -15.04
CA THR A 486 18.50 -25.15 -15.72
C THR A 486 17.06 -24.91 -15.26
N ARG A 487 16.88 -24.40 -14.03
CA ARG A 487 15.59 -24.04 -13.44
C ARG A 487 15.77 -22.79 -12.58
N GLU A 488 15.03 -21.74 -12.88
CA GLU A 488 15.03 -20.51 -12.09
C GLU A 488 14.23 -20.70 -10.79
N SER A 489 14.68 -20.04 -9.71
CA SER A 489 13.95 -20.00 -8.45
C SER A 489 13.11 -18.72 -8.36
N PRO A 490 11.92 -18.75 -7.72
CA PRO A 490 11.03 -17.58 -7.66
C PRO A 490 11.67 -16.30 -7.07
N ASN A 491 12.67 -16.46 -6.21
CA ASN A 491 13.40 -15.40 -5.52
C ASN A 491 14.69 -14.94 -6.24
N TYR A 492 15.07 -15.58 -7.37
CA TYR A 492 16.30 -15.27 -8.10
C TYR A 492 16.10 -15.50 -9.62
N PRO A 493 15.68 -14.46 -10.38
CA PRO A 493 15.66 -14.53 -11.84
C PRO A 493 17.10 -14.56 -12.37
N GLY A 494 17.43 -15.50 -13.24
CA GLY A 494 18.80 -15.83 -13.65
C GLY A 494 19.50 -14.82 -14.57
N ARG A 495 19.04 -13.56 -14.61
CA ARG A 495 19.70 -12.47 -15.34
C ARG A 495 20.27 -11.48 -14.34
N VAL A 496 21.59 -11.46 -14.24
CA VAL A 496 22.38 -10.38 -13.65
C VAL A 496 23.33 -9.88 -14.70
#